data_AF-A0A6N7R1G2-F1
#
_entry.id   AF-A0A6N7R1G2-F1
#
_cell.length_a   1.000
_cell.length_b   1.000
_cell.length_c   1.000
_cell.angle_alpha   90.00
_cell.angle_beta   90.00
_cell.angle_gamma   90.00
#
_symmetry.space_group_name_H-M   'P 1'
#
loop_
_entity.id
_entity.type
_entity.pdbx_description
1 polymer ?
#
loop_
_entity_poly.entity_id
_entity_poly.type
_entity_poly.pdbx_seq_one_letter_code
_entity_poly.pdbx_strand_id
1 'polypeptide(L)'
;MMSFVMFEEDGWMSIAKINDLIVNEKFEHHFQALYDLNTLTPIGYEALLRTDLFTNPEILFEKASHTNRFFELEMRSIKKALHSFDTINRCTYNNKNILINVFPTNLADPDFLGKLNKILGETTLAANQVMIEINESEIIQNVDYFSTTVHELQEEGYLIAIDDVGKGVSSLQAIVELQPDFVKMDQYFAKHLARSSRKQETVLLFFRLLFILFFWNTSTRIVP
;
A
#
# COMPACT_ATOMS: atom_id res chain seq x y z
N MET A 1 37.34 33.21 21.36
CA MET A 1 37.37 33.25 19.88
C MET A 1 38.16 32.01 19.45
N MET A 2 37.61 30.93 18.93
CA MET A 2 36.33 30.68 18.25
C MET A 2 35.72 29.39 18.81
N SER A 3 34.41 29.42 19.01
CA SER A 3 33.56 28.28 19.37
C SER A 3 33.65 27.19 18.31
N PHE A 4 33.93 25.97 18.75
CA PHE A 4 33.68 24.76 17.97
C PHE A 4 32.16 24.65 17.78
N VAL A 5 31.68 25.03 16.61
CA VAL A 5 30.29 24.80 16.22
C VAL A 5 30.18 23.31 15.92
N MET A 6 29.41 22.60 16.75
CA MET A 6 28.91 21.28 16.40
C MET A 6 27.98 21.45 15.19
N PHE A 7 28.40 20.96 14.03
CA PHE A 7 27.49 20.66 12.93
C PHE A 7 27.03 19.21 13.12
N GLU A 8 26.01 19.04 13.95
CA GLU A 8 25.10 17.91 13.87
C GLU A 8 23.89 18.33 13.01
N GLU A 9 23.32 17.36 12.29
CA GLU A 9 21.98 17.35 11.68
C GLU A 9 21.79 17.79 10.20
N ASP A 10 21.09 16.91 9.47
CA ASP A 10 20.30 17.14 8.24
C ASP A 10 20.90 17.04 6.81
N GLY A 11 21.52 15.91 6.43
CA GLY A 11 21.59 15.64 4.98
C GLY A 11 22.04 14.26 4.55
N TRP A 12 22.87 13.58 5.34
CA TRP A 12 23.43 12.29 4.96
C TRP A 12 23.29 11.30 6.13
N MET A 13 22.09 10.73 6.27
CA MET A 13 21.97 9.47 7.01
C MET A 13 22.90 8.47 6.33
N SER A 14 23.84 7.89 7.07
CA SER A 14 24.80 6.97 6.45
C SER A 14 24.06 5.76 5.89
N ILE A 15 24.42 5.34 4.67
CA ILE A 15 23.94 4.08 4.05
C ILE A 15 24.06 2.90 5.04
N ALA A 16 25.05 2.95 5.93
CA ALA A 16 25.22 1.99 7.02
C ALA A 16 24.01 1.90 7.96
N LYS A 17 23.37 3.02 8.34
CA LYS A 17 22.17 3.01 9.21
C LYS A 17 20.96 2.40 8.50
N ILE A 18 20.76 2.71 7.21
CA ILE A 18 19.67 2.12 6.41
C ILE A 18 19.90 0.62 6.26
N ASN A 19 21.13 0.20 5.93
CA ASN A 19 21.48 -1.21 5.83
C ASN A 19 21.27 -1.94 7.16
N ASP A 20 21.70 -1.35 8.27
CA ASP A 20 21.49 -1.92 9.61
C ASP A 20 19.99 -2.07 9.93
N LEU A 21 19.17 -1.06 9.61
CA LEU A 21 17.72 -1.14 9.76
C LEU A 21 17.10 -2.27 8.94
N ILE A 22 17.54 -2.45 7.70
CA ILE A 22 17.02 -3.50 6.79
C ILE A 22 17.45 -4.89 7.29
N VAL A 23 18.74 -5.09 7.54
CA VAL A 23 19.31 -6.39 7.90
C VAL A 23 18.79 -6.88 9.26
N ASN A 24 18.72 -5.97 10.23
CA ASN A 24 18.27 -6.27 11.59
C ASN A 24 16.78 -6.00 11.81
N GLU A 25 16.03 -5.67 10.75
CA GLU A 25 14.59 -5.43 10.75
C GLU A 25 14.14 -4.44 11.86
N LYS A 26 14.87 -3.33 12.01
CA LYS A 26 14.63 -2.26 13.01
C LYS A 26 13.46 -1.34 12.61
N PHE A 27 12.35 -1.96 12.31
CA PHE A 27 11.07 -1.34 12.00
C PHE A 27 9.94 -2.26 12.46
N GLU A 28 8.76 -1.71 12.68
CA GLU A 28 7.55 -2.44 13.03
C GLU A 28 6.39 -1.99 12.13
N HIS A 29 5.23 -2.64 12.27
CA HIS A 29 4.02 -2.23 11.57
C HIS A 29 2.95 -1.81 12.57
N HIS A 30 2.39 -0.62 12.34
CA HIS A 30 1.13 -0.22 12.95
C HIS A 30 0.00 -0.57 12.00
N PHE A 31 -1.16 -0.94 12.55
CA PHE A 31 -2.31 -1.41 11.76
C PHE A 31 -3.45 -0.42 11.87
N GLN A 32 -3.77 0.28 10.78
CA GLN A 32 -4.85 1.25 10.73
C GLN A 32 -6.11 0.59 10.16
N ALA A 33 -7.21 0.63 10.92
CA ALA A 33 -8.45 -0.02 10.51
C ALA A 33 -9.11 0.69 9.31
N LEU A 34 -9.52 -0.11 8.33
CA LEU A 34 -10.38 0.26 7.21
C LEU A 34 -11.81 -0.14 7.56
N TYR A 35 -12.79 0.76 7.40
CA TYR A 35 -14.17 0.54 7.85
C TYR A 35 -15.16 0.46 6.69
N ASP A 36 -16.13 -0.46 6.82
CA ASP A 36 -17.37 -0.38 6.04
C ASP A 36 -18.22 0.77 6.59
N LEU A 37 -18.58 1.73 5.75
CA LEU A 37 -19.31 2.93 6.18
C LEU A 37 -20.79 2.68 6.50
N ASN A 38 -21.37 1.58 6.03
CA ASN A 38 -22.76 1.21 6.34
C ASN A 38 -22.86 0.52 7.69
N THR A 39 -21.94 -0.41 7.97
CA THR A 39 -21.96 -1.22 9.21
C THR A 39 -21.09 -0.64 10.31
N LEU A 40 -20.15 0.26 9.97
CA LEU A 40 -19.11 0.80 10.85
C LEU A 40 -18.24 -0.29 11.48
N THR A 41 -18.10 -1.43 10.81
CA THR A 41 -17.21 -2.52 11.22
C THR A 41 -15.92 -2.50 10.43
N PRO A 42 -14.77 -2.82 11.03
CA PRO A 42 -13.53 -2.99 10.29
C PRO A 42 -13.68 -4.09 9.22
N ILE A 43 -13.27 -3.79 7.98
CA ILE A 43 -13.17 -4.76 6.88
C ILE A 43 -11.74 -5.31 6.76
N GLY A 44 -10.77 -4.54 7.23
CA GLY A 44 -9.36 -4.87 7.15
C GLY A 44 -8.50 -3.83 7.86
N TYR A 45 -7.19 -4.00 7.77
CA TYR A 45 -6.23 -3.08 8.35
C TYR A 45 -5.10 -2.80 7.38
N GLU A 46 -4.79 -1.54 7.16
CA GLU A 46 -3.60 -1.10 6.45
C GLU A 46 -2.37 -1.23 7.33
N ALA A 47 -1.35 -1.93 6.82
CA ALA A 47 -0.08 -2.12 7.48
C ALA A 47 0.87 -0.95 7.15
N LEU A 48 1.22 -0.19 8.18
CA LEU A 48 2.02 1.02 8.05
C LEU A 48 3.37 0.83 8.74
N LEU A 49 4.45 0.85 7.98
CA LEU A 49 5.81 0.73 8.50
C LEU A 49 6.14 1.91 9.44
N ARG A 50 6.77 1.62 10.58
CA ARG A 50 7.28 2.57 11.55
C ARG A 50 8.70 2.23 11.95
N THR A 51 9.53 3.24 12.13
CA THR A 51 10.92 3.09 12.58
C THR A 51 11.36 4.31 13.38
N ASP A 52 12.31 4.13 14.27
CA ASP A 52 12.91 5.22 15.05
C ASP A 52 13.77 6.16 14.19
N LEU A 53 14.19 5.73 12.98
CA LEU A 53 15.05 6.55 12.11
C LEU A 53 14.28 7.64 11.36
N PHE A 54 13.01 7.41 11.04
CA PHE A 54 12.21 8.31 10.20
C PHE A 54 10.77 8.36 10.69
N THR A 55 10.28 9.56 10.97
CA THR A 55 8.87 9.78 11.33
C THR A 55 7.93 9.48 10.15
N ASN A 56 8.32 9.86 8.93
CA ASN A 56 7.62 9.49 7.71
C ASN A 56 8.33 8.29 7.04
N PRO A 57 7.68 7.11 6.95
CA PRO A 57 8.27 5.95 6.31
C PRO A 57 8.55 6.15 4.81
N GLU A 58 7.87 7.05 4.12
CA GLU A 58 8.17 7.35 2.70
C GLU A 58 9.62 7.80 2.51
N ILE A 59 10.18 8.54 3.47
CA ILE A 59 11.58 8.98 3.43
C ILE A 59 12.52 7.78 3.50
N LEU A 60 12.18 6.74 4.27
CA LEU A 60 12.97 5.51 4.30
C LEU A 60 13.00 4.86 2.91
N PHE A 61 11.85 4.73 2.27
CA PHE A 61 11.74 4.12 0.94
C PHE A 61 12.42 4.96 -0.14
N GLU A 62 12.29 6.30 -0.10
CA GLU A 62 13.02 7.22 -0.98
C GLU A 62 14.54 7.06 -0.82
N LYS A 63 15.05 7.03 0.42
CA LYS A 63 16.49 6.85 0.65
C LYS A 63 16.96 5.45 0.26
N ALA A 64 16.13 4.42 0.46
CA ALA A 64 16.44 3.05 0.09
C ALA A 64 16.40 2.83 -1.42
N SER A 65 15.61 3.60 -2.19
CA SER A 65 15.55 3.49 -3.65
C SER A 65 16.87 3.88 -4.33
N HIS A 66 17.66 4.73 -3.68
CA HIS A 66 19.04 5.04 -4.07
C HIS A 66 20.07 3.98 -3.64
N THR A 67 19.62 2.84 -3.13
CA THR A 67 20.46 1.70 -2.75
C THR A 67 20.04 0.45 -3.50
N ASN A 68 20.95 -0.52 -3.68
CA ASN A 68 20.63 -1.84 -4.23
C ASN A 68 19.88 -2.75 -3.24
N ARG A 69 19.13 -2.17 -2.29
CA ARG A 69 18.43 -2.87 -1.20
C ARG A 69 16.94 -2.57 -1.15
N PHE A 70 16.41 -1.75 -2.06
CA PHE A 70 15.00 -1.37 -2.08
C PHE A 70 14.05 -2.58 -2.09
N PHE A 71 14.27 -3.51 -3.03
CA PHE A 71 13.53 -4.77 -3.11
C PHE A 71 13.66 -5.60 -1.82
N GLU A 72 14.86 -5.66 -1.22
CA GLU A 72 15.08 -6.39 0.04
C GLU A 72 14.30 -5.76 1.21
N LEU A 73 14.29 -4.42 1.31
CA LEU A 73 13.53 -3.70 2.33
C LEU A 73 12.04 -4.01 2.20
N GLU A 74 11.49 -3.88 1.00
CA GLU A 74 10.06 -4.11 0.79
C GLU A 74 9.66 -5.55 1.11
N MET A 75 10.39 -6.55 0.60
CA MET A 75 10.07 -7.96 0.86
C MET A 75 10.16 -8.31 2.36
N ARG A 76 11.14 -7.74 3.09
CA ARG A 76 11.22 -7.88 4.55
C ARG A 76 10.08 -7.17 5.26
N SER A 77 9.68 -6.00 4.77
CA SER A 77 8.54 -5.24 5.28
C SER A 77 7.25 -6.06 5.16
N ILE A 78 6.95 -6.56 3.95
CA ILE A 78 5.79 -7.40 3.65
C ILE A 78 5.80 -8.65 4.54
N LYS A 79 6.94 -9.35 4.62
CA LYS A 79 7.07 -10.52 5.50
C LYS A 79 6.71 -10.17 6.94
N LYS A 80 7.30 -9.12 7.50
CA LYS A 80 7.05 -8.71 8.88
C LYS A 80 5.60 -8.29 9.11
N ALA A 81 4.98 -7.57 8.15
CA ALA A 81 3.58 -7.19 8.19
C ALA A 81 2.65 -8.42 8.25
N LEU A 82 2.82 -9.37 7.34
CA LEU A 82 1.98 -10.57 7.24
C LEU A 82 2.11 -11.46 8.49
N HIS A 83 3.33 -11.69 8.99
CA HIS A 83 3.56 -12.47 10.22
C HIS A 83 2.96 -11.80 11.46
N SER A 84 3.12 -10.48 11.57
CA SER A 84 2.59 -9.72 12.72
C SER A 84 1.07 -9.70 12.70
N PHE A 85 0.47 -9.49 11.52
CA PHE A 85 -0.97 -9.51 11.33
C PHE A 85 -1.57 -10.90 11.55
N ASP A 86 -0.96 -11.96 11.02
CA ASP A 86 -1.41 -13.34 11.25
C ASP A 86 -1.52 -13.66 12.75
N THR A 87 -0.52 -13.26 13.53
CA THR A 87 -0.51 -13.43 14.98
C THR A 87 -1.70 -12.72 15.64
N ILE A 88 -1.97 -11.46 15.26
CA ILE A 88 -3.08 -10.67 15.80
C ILE A 88 -4.44 -11.23 15.35
N ASN A 89 -4.58 -11.58 14.07
CA ASN A 89 -5.80 -12.06 13.46
C ASN A 89 -6.24 -13.39 14.09
N ARG A 90 -5.28 -14.29 14.39
CA ARG A 90 -5.55 -15.53 15.12
C ARG A 90 -5.96 -15.29 16.58
N CYS A 91 -5.36 -14.33 17.26
CA CYS A 91 -5.72 -14.00 18.65
C CYS A 91 -7.10 -13.33 18.78
N THR A 92 -7.52 -12.58 17.76
CA THR A 92 -8.76 -11.80 17.77
C THR A 92 -9.94 -12.48 17.07
N TYR A 93 -9.71 -13.61 16.39
CA TYR A 93 -10.72 -14.35 15.61
C TYR A 93 -11.52 -13.48 14.63
N ASN A 94 -10.90 -12.41 14.12
CA ASN A 94 -11.64 -11.36 13.43
C ASN A 94 -11.76 -11.62 11.91
N ASN A 95 -11.01 -12.59 11.39
CA ASN A 95 -10.96 -12.99 9.97
C ASN A 95 -10.99 -11.79 9.02
N LYS A 96 -10.12 -10.81 9.27
CA LYS A 96 -10.05 -9.55 8.52
C LYS A 96 -8.94 -9.59 7.48
N ASN A 97 -9.03 -8.66 6.54
CA ASN A 97 -8.02 -8.49 5.51
C ASN A 97 -6.88 -7.61 6.02
N ILE A 98 -5.69 -7.81 5.49
CA ILE A 98 -4.55 -6.92 5.63
C ILE A 98 -4.34 -6.22 4.30
N LEU A 99 -4.11 -4.91 4.33
CA LEU A 99 -3.64 -4.15 3.20
C LEU A 99 -2.14 -3.88 3.36
N ILE A 100 -1.36 -4.21 2.32
CA ILE A 100 0.07 -3.97 2.24
C ILE A 100 0.38 -3.05 1.06
N ASN A 101 1.28 -2.11 1.26
CA ASN A 101 1.77 -1.22 0.21
C ASN A 101 2.85 -1.94 -0.61
N VAL A 102 2.75 -1.87 -1.94
CA VAL A 102 3.73 -2.42 -2.88
C VAL A 102 4.07 -1.37 -3.94
N PHE A 103 5.36 -1.13 -4.13
CA PHE A 103 5.89 -0.26 -5.16
C PHE A 103 5.89 -0.97 -6.53
N PRO A 104 5.31 -0.37 -7.58
CA PRO A 104 5.32 -0.92 -8.95
C PRO A 104 6.68 -1.38 -9.44
N THR A 105 7.75 -0.65 -9.08
CA THR A 105 9.12 -1.01 -9.46
C THR A 105 9.52 -2.43 -9.04
N ASN A 106 8.95 -2.95 -7.94
CA ASN A 106 9.20 -4.31 -7.48
C ASN A 106 8.17 -5.32 -8.03
N LEU A 107 6.95 -4.90 -8.41
CA LEU A 107 6.01 -5.74 -9.16
C LEU A 107 6.55 -6.18 -10.53
N ALA A 108 7.46 -5.39 -11.10
CA ALA A 108 8.18 -5.74 -12.33
C ALA A 108 9.17 -6.90 -12.16
N ASP A 109 9.59 -7.20 -10.92
CA ASP A 109 10.58 -8.24 -10.67
C ASP A 109 9.93 -9.62 -10.86
N PRO A 110 10.45 -10.48 -11.76
CA PRO A 110 9.87 -11.80 -12.02
C PRO A 110 9.81 -12.70 -10.79
N ASP A 111 10.64 -12.46 -9.77
CA ASP A 111 10.62 -13.24 -8.54
C ASP A 111 9.61 -12.71 -7.50
N PHE A 112 8.99 -11.54 -7.71
CA PHE A 112 8.14 -10.89 -6.71
C PHE A 112 7.00 -11.80 -6.28
N LEU A 113 6.19 -12.27 -7.24
CA LEU A 113 5.04 -13.14 -6.97
C LEU A 113 5.46 -14.44 -6.25
N GLY A 114 6.54 -15.08 -6.72
CA GLY A 114 7.06 -16.29 -6.10
C GLY A 114 7.54 -16.07 -4.65
N LYS A 115 8.21 -14.95 -4.37
CA LYS A 115 8.64 -14.58 -3.01
C LYS A 115 7.45 -14.22 -2.12
N LEU A 116 6.46 -13.49 -2.64
CA LEU A 116 5.23 -13.15 -1.92
C LEU A 116 4.45 -14.42 -1.53
N ASN A 117 4.24 -15.34 -2.48
CA ASN A 117 3.58 -16.62 -2.22
C ASN A 117 4.33 -17.47 -1.19
N LYS A 118 5.66 -17.48 -1.25
CA LYS A 118 6.48 -18.15 -0.24
C LYS A 118 6.27 -17.53 1.15
N ILE A 119 6.26 -16.21 1.25
CA ILE A 119 6.01 -15.51 2.52
C ILE A 119 4.59 -15.81 3.03
N LEU A 120 3.58 -15.74 2.17
CA LEU A 120 2.20 -16.04 2.53
C LEU A 120 2.07 -17.48 3.07
N GLY A 121 2.74 -18.45 2.44
CA GLY A 121 2.79 -19.84 2.88
C GLY A 121 3.48 -20.08 4.24
N GLU A 122 4.18 -19.08 4.79
CA GLU A 122 4.68 -19.10 6.17
C GLU A 122 3.63 -18.66 7.21
N THR A 123 2.45 -18.22 6.75
CA THR A 123 1.34 -17.72 7.59
C THR A 123 0.09 -18.61 7.46
N THR A 124 -0.97 -18.31 8.22
CA THR A 124 -2.28 -18.98 8.07
C THR A 124 -3.26 -18.17 7.22
N LEU A 125 -2.83 -17.04 6.67
CA LEU A 125 -3.65 -16.17 5.85
C LEU A 125 -3.87 -16.78 4.46
N ALA A 126 -5.07 -16.60 3.92
CA ALA A 126 -5.34 -16.88 2.52
C ALA A 126 -5.01 -15.66 1.63
N ALA A 127 -4.74 -15.88 0.35
CA ALA A 127 -4.43 -14.80 -0.60
C ALA A 127 -5.54 -13.74 -0.67
N ASN A 128 -6.80 -14.16 -0.60
CA ASN A 128 -7.97 -13.27 -0.57
C ASN A 128 -8.14 -12.47 0.74
N GLN A 129 -7.24 -12.64 1.70
CA GLN A 129 -7.13 -11.79 2.88
C GLN A 129 -6.03 -10.72 2.72
N VAL A 130 -5.22 -10.78 1.66
CA VAL A 130 -4.14 -9.84 1.40
C VAL A 130 -4.56 -8.91 0.28
N MET A 131 -4.77 -7.65 0.63
CA MET A 131 -4.99 -6.54 -0.29
C MET A 131 -3.63 -5.90 -0.62
N ILE A 132 -3.29 -5.83 -1.89
CA ILE A 132 -2.06 -5.21 -2.38
C ILE A 132 -2.42 -3.83 -2.89
N GLU A 133 -1.95 -2.81 -2.17
CA GLU A 133 -2.10 -1.41 -2.55
C GLU A 133 -0.95 -0.96 -3.42
N ILE A 134 -1.31 -0.33 -4.52
CA ILE A 134 -0.36 0.17 -5.51
C ILE A 134 -0.66 1.64 -5.79
N ASN A 135 0.36 2.49 -5.74
CA ASN A 135 0.21 3.91 -6.01
C ASN A 135 -0.04 4.15 -7.51
N GLU A 136 -1.09 4.92 -7.81
CA GLU A 136 -1.51 5.28 -9.17
C GLU A 136 -0.39 5.94 -9.99
N SER A 137 0.33 6.88 -9.39
CA SER A 137 1.31 7.71 -10.08
C SER A 137 2.53 6.92 -10.60
N GLU A 138 2.83 5.77 -9.99
CA GLU A 138 3.93 4.89 -10.36
C GLU A 138 3.51 3.84 -11.41
N ILE A 139 2.26 3.36 -11.39
CA ILE A 139 1.73 2.38 -12.35
C ILE A 139 1.61 2.98 -13.76
N ILE A 140 1.07 4.20 -13.85
CA ILE A 140 0.54 4.72 -15.12
C ILE A 140 1.62 4.95 -16.18
N GLN A 141 2.87 5.13 -15.77
CA GLN A 141 3.97 5.28 -16.72
C GLN A 141 4.12 4.03 -17.59
N ASN A 142 3.72 2.85 -17.11
CA ASN A 142 3.83 1.58 -17.82
C ASN A 142 2.69 0.61 -17.43
N VAL A 143 1.42 1.03 -17.50
CA VAL A 143 0.29 0.19 -17.05
C VAL A 143 0.27 -1.17 -17.76
N ASP A 144 0.58 -1.20 -19.06
CA ASP A 144 0.66 -2.44 -19.86
C ASP A 144 1.73 -3.41 -19.38
N TYR A 145 2.79 -2.88 -18.75
CA TYR A 145 3.89 -3.68 -18.23
C TYR A 145 3.52 -4.34 -16.90
N PHE A 146 2.76 -3.63 -16.06
CA PHE A 146 2.36 -4.14 -14.74
C PHE A 146 1.07 -4.96 -14.77
N SER A 147 0.21 -4.79 -15.79
CA SER A 147 -1.09 -5.46 -15.88
C SER A 147 -0.97 -6.98 -15.83
N THR A 148 0.07 -7.56 -16.42
CA THR A 148 0.29 -9.02 -16.39
C THR A 148 0.51 -9.50 -14.96
N THR A 149 1.46 -8.91 -14.22
CA THR A 149 1.71 -9.29 -12.82
C THR A 149 0.49 -9.04 -11.93
N VAL A 150 -0.24 -7.94 -12.15
CA VAL A 150 -1.45 -7.62 -11.38
C VAL A 150 -2.53 -8.67 -11.62
N HIS A 151 -2.73 -9.11 -12.87
CA HIS A 151 -3.67 -10.18 -13.18
C HIS A 151 -3.23 -11.51 -12.60
N GLU A 152 -1.95 -11.87 -12.65
CA GLU A 152 -1.43 -13.08 -12.00
C GLU A 152 -1.70 -13.06 -10.48
N LEU A 153 -1.52 -11.91 -9.82
CA LEU A 153 -1.87 -11.74 -8.41
C LEU A 153 -3.38 -11.96 -8.18
N GLN A 154 -4.24 -11.41 -9.01
CA GLN A 154 -5.69 -11.61 -8.93
C GLN A 154 -6.09 -13.07 -9.15
N GLU A 155 -5.45 -13.77 -10.10
CA GLU A 155 -5.69 -15.19 -10.37
C GLU A 155 -5.28 -16.10 -9.21
N GLU A 156 -4.20 -15.76 -8.49
CA GLU A 156 -3.79 -16.41 -7.23
C GLU A 156 -4.70 -16.04 -6.04
N GLY A 157 -5.63 -15.09 -6.24
CA GLY A 157 -6.66 -14.70 -5.29
C GLY A 157 -6.30 -13.52 -4.39
N TYR A 158 -5.20 -12.82 -4.64
CA TYR A 158 -4.92 -11.54 -3.98
C TYR A 158 -5.94 -10.48 -4.40
N LEU A 159 -6.19 -9.53 -3.50
CA LEU A 159 -7.06 -8.39 -3.79
C LEU A 159 -6.18 -7.20 -4.19
N ILE A 160 -6.60 -6.42 -5.19
CA ILE A 160 -5.83 -5.26 -5.66
C ILE A 160 -6.51 -3.97 -5.23
N ALA A 161 -5.74 -3.04 -4.66
CA ALA A 161 -6.16 -1.70 -4.31
C ALA A 161 -5.33 -0.66 -5.08
N ILE A 162 -5.98 0.36 -5.64
CA ILE A 162 -5.29 1.51 -6.24
C ILE A 162 -5.42 2.71 -5.31
N ASP A 163 -4.28 3.30 -4.96
CA ASP A 163 -4.21 4.47 -4.08
C ASP A 163 -4.25 5.80 -4.83
N ASP A 164 -4.52 6.89 -4.10
CA ASP A 164 -4.34 8.27 -4.55
C ASP A 164 -5.16 8.68 -5.78
N VAL A 165 -6.27 7.98 -5.99
CA VAL A 165 -7.13 8.21 -7.15
C VAL A 165 -7.77 9.61 -7.08
N GLY A 166 -7.68 10.32 -8.21
CA GLY A 166 -8.23 11.67 -8.38
C GLY A 166 -7.22 12.81 -8.29
N LYS A 167 -5.92 12.50 -8.10
CA LYS A 167 -4.81 13.47 -8.28
C LYS A 167 -4.48 13.75 -9.75
N GLY A 168 -4.73 12.80 -10.66
CA GLY A 168 -4.34 12.87 -12.07
C GLY A 168 -5.46 12.50 -13.05
N VAL A 169 -5.23 12.78 -14.33
CA VAL A 169 -6.15 12.42 -15.44
C VAL A 169 -6.17 10.90 -15.70
N SER A 170 -5.12 10.21 -15.27
CA SER A 170 -4.82 8.84 -15.68
C SER A 170 -5.30 7.77 -14.69
N SER A 171 -5.90 8.14 -13.56
CA SER A 171 -6.40 7.18 -12.57
C SER A 171 -7.49 6.27 -13.16
N LEU A 172 -8.28 6.81 -14.10
CA LEU A 172 -9.32 6.04 -14.80
C LEU A 172 -8.73 4.96 -15.71
N GLN A 173 -7.58 5.21 -16.35
CA GLN A 173 -6.91 4.20 -17.16
C GLN A 173 -6.46 3.04 -16.28
N ALA A 174 -5.79 3.32 -15.15
CA ALA A 174 -5.38 2.27 -14.21
C ALA A 174 -6.58 1.45 -13.70
N ILE A 175 -7.70 2.09 -13.38
CA ILE A 175 -8.93 1.41 -12.95
C ILE A 175 -9.49 0.50 -14.06
N VAL A 176 -9.52 0.96 -15.31
CA VAL A 176 -10.08 0.20 -16.43
C VAL A 176 -9.20 -1.00 -16.78
N GLU A 177 -7.89 -0.79 -16.87
CA GLU A 177 -6.95 -1.83 -17.29
C GLU A 177 -6.69 -2.87 -16.18
N LEU A 178 -6.52 -2.42 -14.93
CA LEU A 178 -6.18 -3.33 -13.81
C LEU A 178 -7.40 -3.93 -13.12
N GLN A 179 -8.58 -3.36 -13.32
CA GLN A 179 -9.85 -3.81 -12.72
C GLN A 179 -9.72 -4.12 -11.21
N PRO A 180 -9.26 -3.16 -10.39
CA PRO A 180 -8.94 -3.42 -9.00
C PRO A 180 -10.18 -3.77 -8.17
N ASP A 181 -9.98 -4.51 -7.07
CA ASP A 181 -10.98 -4.81 -6.06
C ASP A 181 -11.27 -3.61 -5.16
N PHE A 182 -10.30 -2.71 -4.99
CA PHE A 182 -10.44 -1.52 -4.17
C PHE A 182 -9.88 -0.27 -4.85
N VAL A 183 -10.54 0.86 -4.59
CA VAL A 183 -10.06 2.18 -4.96
C VAL A 183 -10.06 3.05 -3.71
N LYS A 184 -8.88 3.57 -3.34
CA LYS A 184 -8.73 4.58 -2.30
C LYS A 184 -8.73 5.95 -2.96
N MET A 185 -9.58 6.83 -2.46
CA MET A 185 -9.60 8.22 -2.93
C MET A 185 -8.53 9.02 -2.21
N ASP A 186 -7.88 9.92 -2.94
CA ASP A 186 -6.90 10.81 -2.34
C ASP A 186 -7.48 11.61 -1.16
N GLN A 187 -6.65 11.79 -0.12
CA GLN A 187 -7.00 12.50 1.10
C GLN A 187 -7.54 13.93 0.87
N TYR A 188 -7.21 14.56 -0.28
CA TYR A 188 -7.81 15.83 -0.68
C TYR A 188 -9.34 15.76 -0.65
N PHE A 189 -9.95 14.68 -1.13
CA PHE A 189 -11.41 14.55 -1.18
C PHE A 189 -12.01 14.34 0.20
N ALA A 190 -11.36 13.56 1.06
CA ALA A 190 -11.80 13.32 2.44
C ALA A 190 -11.71 14.60 3.30
N LYS A 191 -10.66 15.40 3.13
CA LYS A 191 -10.39 16.58 3.96
C LYS A 191 -11.47 17.65 3.79
N HIS A 192 -12.17 17.97 4.87
CA HIS A 192 -13.27 18.93 4.92
C HIS A 192 -14.45 18.60 3.97
N LEU A 193 -14.64 17.33 3.62
CA LEU A 193 -15.72 16.88 2.73
C LEU A 193 -17.10 17.38 3.15
N ALA A 194 -17.43 17.29 4.44
CA ALA A 194 -18.71 17.74 4.99
C ALA A 194 -19.00 19.25 4.78
N ARG A 195 -17.97 20.05 4.50
CA ARG A 195 -18.08 21.51 4.33
C ARG A 195 -17.99 21.96 2.87
N SER A 196 -17.85 21.03 1.92
CA SER A 196 -17.66 21.36 0.51
C SER A 196 -18.64 20.57 -0.36
N SER A 197 -19.70 21.25 -0.81
CA SER A 197 -20.67 20.67 -1.76
C SER A 197 -19.99 20.18 -3.04
N ARG A 198 -19.00 20.93 -3.54
CA ARG A 198 -18.23 20.52 -4.72
C ARG A 198 -17.48 19.20 -4.50
N LYS A 199 -16.82 19.00 -3.35
CA LYS A 199 -16.17 17.71 -3.05
C LYS A 199 -17.19 16.58 -2.92
N GLN A 200 -18.33 16.83 -2.29
CA GLN A 200 -19.41 15.84 -2.16
C GLN A 200 -19.94 15.42 -3.54
N GLU A 201 -20.22 16.38 -4.42
CA GLU A 201 -20.66 16.12 -5.79
C GLU A 201 -19.61 15.34 -6.58
N THR A 202 -18.33 15.74 -6.51
CA THR A 202 -17.25 15.03 -7.19
C THR A 202 -17.12 13.59 -6.71
N VAL A 203 -17.13 13.35 -5.39
CA VAL A 203 -17.09 12.00 -4.81
C VAL A 203 -18.29 11.17 -5.26
N LEU A 204 -19.50 11.75 -5.29
CA LEU A 204 -20.70 11.05 -5.76
C LEU A 204 -20.63 10.70 -7.25
N LEU A 205 -20.11 11.61 -8.08
CA LEU A 205 -19.88 11.34 -9.50
C LEU A 205 -18.85 10.23 -9.70
N PHE A 206 -17.77 10.27 -8.93
CA PHE A 206 -16.74 9.25 -8.98
C PHE A 206 -17.27 7.88 -8.56
N PHE A 207 -18.01 7.81 -7.45
CA PHE A 207 -18.68 6.60 -6.99
C PHE A 207 -19.61 6.01 -8.07
N ARG A 208 -20.40 6.85 -8.74
CA ARG A 208 -21.28 6.42 -9.85
C ARG A 208 -20.49 5.91 -11.05
N LEU A 209 -19.38 6.56 -11.39
CA LEU A 209 -18.51 6.14 -12.47
C LEU A 209 -17.92 4.76 -12.19
N LEU A 210 -17.35 4.56 -11.00
CA LEU A 210 -16.82 3.26 -10.58
C LEU A 210 -17.93 2.21 -10.59
N PHE A 211 -19.11 2.52 -10.06
CA PHE A 211 -20.24 1.60 -10.11
C PHE A 211 -20.62 1.17 -11.53
N ILE A 212 -20.48 2.05 -12.53
CA ILE A 212 -20.69 1.71 -13.94
C ILE A 212 -19.56 0.83 -14.49
N LEU A 213 -18.30 1.21 -14.22
CA LEU A 213 -17.12 0.45 -14.68
C LEU A 213 -17.10 -0.97 -14.10
N PHE A 214 -17.56 -1.13 -12.86
CA PHE A 214 -17.62 -2.41 -12.15
C PHE A 214 -19.01 -3.06 -12.17
N PHE A 215 -19.96 -2.55 -12.96
CA PHE A 215 -21.32 -3.11 -13.02
C PHE A 215 -21.36 -4.57 -13.53
N TRP A 216 -20.30 -5.00 -14.20
CA TRP A 216 -20.10 -6.38 -14.67
C TRP A 216 -19.23 -7.22 -13.73
N ASN A 217 -18.66 -6.63 -12.68
CA ASN A 217 -17.74 -7.27 -11.75
C ASN A 217 -18.17 -6.95 -10.30
N THR A 218 -18.96 -7.84 -9.67
CA THR A 218 -19.65 -7.59 -8.39
C THR A 218 -18.74 -7.48 -7.15
N SER A 219 -17.42 -7.44 -7.33
CA SER A 219 -16.44 -7.58 -6.23
C SER A 219 -15.78 -6.26 -5.80
N THR A 220 -15.78 -5.22 -6.65
CA THR A 220 -15.04 -3.98 -6.36
C THR A 220 -15.74 -3.10 -5.33
N ARG A 221 -15.00 -2.66 -4.31
CA ARG A 221 -15.47 -1.82 -3.19
C ARG A 221 -14.66 -0.53 -3.10
N ILE A 222 -15.33 0.58 -2.79
CA ILE A 222 -14.66 1.87 -2.58
C ILE A 222 -14.42 2.02 -1.08
N VAL A 223 -13.18 2.31 -0.71
CA VAL A 223 -12.76 2.48 0.69
C VAL A 223 -12.25 3.90 0.91
N PRO A 224 -12.58 4.54 2.05
CA PRO A 224 -12.13 5.89 2.36
C PRO A 224 -10.64 5.99 2.70
#